data_AF-S8FPF0-F1
#
_entry.id   AF-S8FPF0-F1
#
_cell.length_a   1.000
_cell.length_b   1.000
_cell.length_c   1.000
_cell.angle_alpha   90.00
_cell.angle_beta   90.00
_cell.angle_gamma   90.00
#
_symmetry.space_group_name_H-M   'P 1'
#
loop_
_entity.id
_entity.type
_entity.pdbx_description
1 polymer ?
#
loop_
_entity_poly.entity_id
_entity_poly.type
_entity_poly.pdbx_seq_one_letter_code
_entity_poly.pdbx_strand_id
1 'polypeptide(L)'
;MTPPDSIRLVSWNVDFMAPNAEDRLRYTLDDIRSHLEQSDGGNDVSPVPSCILLQEIDGDAMPVILQNQWVREHFIVVPTSTKHWPSPRYGNVTLISNTVPSVSAQSLVFGNSRMGRNAVIVDVHLLASGSDTPALLRIANVHLESLPEGTPMRPEQLLSTAELLRADGVRAGVVAGDMNPIDPRDATIPAEAGLTDAYRGGDDDESNFTWGYQPRSRFPPCRMDKILHTGNASLEVDAPNRIGVGLKMATGQWVSDHYGLMTTIKFGAN
;
A
#
# COMPACT_ATOMS: atom_id res chain seq x y z
N MET A 1 -17.39 -7.57 16.31
CA MET A 1 -17.39 -7.48 14.84
C MET A 1 -16.81 -8.76 14.30
N THR A 2 -17.52 -9.45 13.40
CA THR A 2 -17.02 -10.68 12.78
C THR A 2 -15.95 -10.29 11.75
N PRO A 3 -14.73 -10.85 11.81
CA PRO A 3 -13.73 -10.56 10.79
C PRO A 3 -14.17 -11.04 9.41
N PRO A 4 -13.80 -10.35 8.33
CA PRO A 4 -14.13 -10.79 6.98
C PRO A 4 -13.26 -11.99 6.57
N ASP A 5 -13.70 -12.73 5.56
CA ASP A 5 -12.94 -13.84 4.95
C ASP A 5 -11.79 -13.34 4.04
N SER A 6 -11.91 -12.10 3.57
CA SER A 6 -11.03 -11.48 2.61
C SER A 6 -10.98 -9.97 2.81
N ILE A 7 -9.92 -9.36 2.30
CA ILE A 7 -9.71 -7.91 2.32
C ILE A 7 -9.16 -7.45 0.98
N ARG A 8 -9.66 -6.30 0.47
CA ARG A 8 -9.02 -5.61 -0.65
C ARG A 8 -7.82 -4.83 -0.16
N LEU A 9 -6.65 -5.04 -0.76
CA LEU A 9 -5.48 -4.22 -0.50
C LEU A 9 -5.27 -3.27 -1.67
N VAL A 10 -5.18 -1.97 -1.37
CA VAL A 10 -4.81 -0.93 -2.33
C VAL A 10 -3.45 -0.35 -1.91
N SER A 11 -2.56 -0.09 -2.86
CA SER A 11 -1.31 0.64 -2.63
C SER A 11 -1.11 1.70 -3.69
N TRP A 12 -0.77 2.93 -3.30
CA TRP A 12 -0.55 4.02 -4.25
C TRP A 12 0.37 5.13 -3.69
N ASN A 13 1.47 5.39 -4.39
CA ASN A 13 2.25 6.61 -4.22
C ASN A 13 1.49 7.80 -4.84
N VAL A 14 1.21 8.85 -4.06
CA VAL A 14 0.37 9.98 -4.49
C VAL A 14 1.17 11.23 -4.90
N ASP A 15 2.48 11.09 -5.09
CA ASP A 15 3.41 12.12 -5.58
C ASP A 15 3.36 13.39 -4.72
N PHE A 16 4.05 13.46 -3.58
CA PHE A 16 4.01 14.69 -2.75
C PHE A 16 4.68 15.89 -3.43
N MET A 17 5.49 15.64 -4.46
CA MET A 17 6.33 16.64 -5.10
C MET A 17 5.58 17.49 -6.12
N ALA A 18 4.53 16.96 -6.75
CA ALA A 18 3.72 17.72 -7.69
C ALA A 18 2.86 18.81 -7.02
N PRO A 19 2.54 19.91 -7.74
CA PRO A 19 1.71 21.01 -7.22
C PRO A 19 0.22 20.64 -7.15
N ASN A 20 -0.52 21.22 -6.20
CA ASN A 20 -1.95 20.91 -5.93
C ASN A 20 -2.16 19.55 -5.22
N ALA A 21 -1.32 19.25 -4.22
CA ALA A 21 -1.35 17.98 -3.48
C ALA A 21 -2.73 17.65 -2.87
N GLU A 22 -3.41 18.65 -2.30
CA GLU A 22 -4.74 18.44 -1.73
C GLU A 22 -5.77 17.98 -2.77
N ASP A 23 -5.83 18.65 -3.92
CA ASP A 23 -6.81 18.33 -4.97
C ASP A 23 -6.50 16.97 -5.58
N ARG A 24 -5.23 16.67 -5.87
CA ARG A 24 -4.84 15.34 -6.35
C ARG A 24 -5.26 14.26 -5.37
N LEU A 25 -5.01 14.46 -4.07
CA LEU A 25 -5.39 13.50 -3.04
C LEU A 25 -6.91 13.29 -2.94
N ARG A 26 -7.73 14.33 -3.18
CA ARG A 26 -9.20 14.17 -3.28
C ARG A 26 -9.57 13.25 -4.45
N TYR A 27 -9.00 13.48 -5.63
CA TYR A 27 -9.23 12.61 -6.80
C TYR A 27 -8.71 11.19 -6.58
N THR A 28 -7.57 11.01 -5.90
CA THR A 28 -7.06 9.70 -5.51
C THR A 28 -8.07 8.95 -4.64
N LEU A 29 -8.61 9.62 -3.59
CA LEU A 29 -9.59 9.00 -2.71
C LEU A 29 -10.90 8.68 -3.44
N ASP A 30 -11.35 9.54 -4.36
CA ASP A 30 -12.55 9.30 -5.16
C ASP A 30 -12.38 8.11 -6.13
N ASP A 31 -11.21 7.97 -6.77
CA ASP A 31 -10.89 6.83 -7.63
C ASP A 31 -10.85 5.52 -6.84
N ILE A 32 -10.15 5.51 -5.69
CA ILE A 32 -10.11 4.36 -4.79
C ILE A 32 -11.52 3.99 -4.30
N ARG A 33 -12.31 4.99 -3.89
CA ARG A 33 -13.71 4.80 -3.48
C ARG A 33 -14.52 4.11 -4.56
N SER A 34 -14.41 4.55 -5.82
CA SER A 34 -15.15 3.97 -6.95
C SER A 34 -14.80 2.49 -7.20
N HIS A 35 -13.61 2.05 -6.82
CA HIS A 35 -13.17 0.65 -6.91
C HIS A 35 -13.63 -0.21 -5.72
N LEU A 36 -13.84 0.39 -4.55
CA LEU A 36 -14.16 -0.32 -3.31
C LEU A 36 -15.66 -0.36 -3.00
N GLU A 37 -16.42 0.61 -3.49
CA GLU A 37 -17.87 0.63 -3.35
C GLU A 37 -18.52 -0.44 -4.22
N GLN A 38 -19.35 -1.28 -3.59
CA GLN A 38 -20.18 -2.26 -4.28
C GLN A 38 -21.64 -2.00 -3.93
N SER A 39 -22.53 -2.09 -4.92
CA SER A 39 -23.97 -2.11 -4.66
C SER A 39 -24.37 -3.50 -4.16
N ASP A 40 -25.00 -3.57 -2.99
CA ASP A 40 -25.48 -4.81 -2.38
C ASP A 40 -26.85 -5.28 -2.92
N GLY A 41 -27.26 -4.76 -4.08
CA GLY A 41 -28.59 -4.97 -4.64
C GLY A 41 -29.69 -4.13 -3.97
N GLY A 42 -29.37 -3.36 -2.94
CA GLY A 42 -30.19 -2.29 -2.36
C GLY A 42 -29.76 -0.89 -2.81
N ASN A 43 -30.31 0.14 -2.15
CA ASN A 43 -29.92 1.55 -2.33
C ASN A 43 -28.71 1.96 -1.48
N ASP A 44 -28.17 1.06 -0.65
CA ASP A 44 -27.06 1.37 0.25
C ASP A 44 -25.74 0.96 -0.39
N VAL A 45 -24.79 1.89 -0.43
CA VAL A 45 -23.48 1.67 -1.05
C VAL A 45 -22.46 1.72 0.08
N SER A 46 -21.87 0.56 0.38
CA SER A 46 -20.82 0.45 1.39
C SER A 46 -19.53 -0.08 0.77
N PRO A 47 -18.36 0.39 1.21
CA PRO A 47 -17.10 -0.14 0.73
C PRO A 47 -16.91 -1.57 1.23
N VAL A 48 -16.34 -2.42 0.38
CA VAL A 48 -15.88 -3.75 0.80
C VAL A 48 -14.78 -3.65 1.87
N PRO A 49 -14.60 -4.66 2.73
CA PRO A 49 -13.49 -4.71 3.66
C PRO A 49 -12.16 -4.48 2.93
N SER A 50 -11.43 -3.45 3.34
CA SER A 50 -10.23 -3.01 2.62
C SER A 50 -9.16 -2.42 3.53
N CYS A 51 -7.93 -2.38 3.02
CA CYS A 51 -6.80 -1.67 3.59
C CYS A 51 -6.12 -0.88 2.46
N ILE A 52 -5.93 0.42 2.64
CA ILE A 52 -5.41 1.34 1.63
C ILE A 52 -4.08 1.89 2.13
N LEU A 53 -3.02 1.66 1.36
CA LEU A 53 -1.65 2.04 1.67
C LEU A 53 -1.25 3.21 0.76
N LEU A 54 -1.19 4.42 1.33
CA LEU A 54 -0.78 5.61 0.60
C LEU A 54 0.66 5.98 0.98
N GLN A 55 1.49 6.22 -0.03
CA GLN A 55 2.84 6.76 0.12
C GLN A 55 2.86 8.21 -0.36
N GLU A 56 3.84 8.99 0.10
CA GLU A 56 4.01 10.38 -0.33
C GLU A 56 2.80 11.28 -0.06
N ILE A 57 2.18 11.16 1.11
CA ILE A 57 1.22 12.18 1.56
C ILE A 57 2.00 13.43 1.95
N ASP A 58 1.76 14.55 1.28
CA ASP A 58 2.26 15.86 1.71
C ASP A 58 1.65 16.25 3.07
N GLY A 59 2.45 16.83 3.96
CA GLY A 59 2.01 17.22 5.30
C GLY A 59 0.84 18.20 5.31
N ASP A 60 0.80 19.14 4.35
CA ASP A 60 -0.29 20.10 4.21
C ASP A 60 -1.57 19.46 3.66
N ALA A 61 -1.44 18.30 2.97
CA ALA A 61 -2.56 17.53 2.45
C ALA A 61 -3.14 16.52 3.47
N MET A 62 -2.48 16.27 4.60
CA MET A 62 -3.00 15.35 5.64
C MET A 62 -4.44 15.68 6.12
N PRO A 63 -4.84 16.95 6.30
CA PRO A 63 -6.23 17.30 6.64
C PRO A 63 -7.26 16.80 5.63
N VAL A 64 -6.91 16.66 4.34
CA VAL A 64 -7.82 16.13 3.31
C VAL A 64 -8.27 14.72 3.68
N ILE A 65 -7.35 13.86 4.11
CA ILE A 65 -7.68 12.48 4.54
C ILE A 65 -8.55 12.52 5.81
N LEU A 66 -8.12 13.30 6.81
CA LEU A 66 -8.77 13.31 8.12
C LEU A 66 -10.17 13.95 8.11
N GLN A 67 -10.44 14.84 7.15
CA GLN A 67 -11.72 15.55 7.02
C GLN A 67 -12.64 14.93 5.96
N ASN A 68 -12.11 14.10 5.05
CA ASN A 68 -12.91 13.43 4.03
C ASN A 68 -14.00 12.58 4.70
N GLN A 69 -15.26 12.81 4.30
CA GLN A 69 -16.42 12.18 4.91
C GLN A 69 -16.38 10.66 4.76
N TRP A 70 -16.11 10.16 3.55
CA TRP A 70 -16.03 8.73 3.27
C TRP A 70 -14.92 8.04 4.09
N VAL A 71 -13.75 8.68 4.22
CA VAL A 71 -12.68 8.18 5.10
C VAL A 71 -13.14 8.11 6.55
N ARG A 72 -13.74 9.18 7.09
CA ARG A 72 -14.17 9.24 8.49
C ARG A 72 -15.28 8.25 8.83
N GLU A 73 -16.17 7.98 7.88
CA GLU A 73 -17.30 7.08 8.07
C GLU A 73 -16.89 5.61 8.00
N HIS A 74 -15.87 5.28 7.20
CA HIS A 74 -15.56 3.89 6.86
C HIS A 74 -14.16 3.41 7.28
N PHE A 75 -13.25 4.29 7.71
CA PHE A 75 -11.85 3.91 7.91
C PHE A 75 -11.24 4.43 9.22
N ILE A 76 -10.34 3.62 9.77
CA ILE A 76 -9.35 4.01 10.77
C ILE A 76 -8.11 4.51 10.04
N VAL A 77 -7.57 5.66 10.43
CA VAL A 77 -6.41 6.30 9.79
C VAL A 77 -5.15 6.11 10.63
N VAL A 78 -4.06 5.65 10.02
CA VAL A 78 -2.77 5.39 10.68
C VAL A 78 -1.61 5.95 9.85
N PRO A 79 -0.79 6.89 10.36
CA PRO A 79 -0.97 7.65 11.60
C PRO A 79 -2.06 8.74 11.44
N THR A 80 -2.56 9.25 12.56
CA THR A 80 -3.55 10.36 12.59
C THR A 80 -2.90 11.74 12.58
N SER A 81 -1.57 11.83 12.57
CA SER A 81 -0.83 13.10 12.60
C SER A 81 0.53 12.96 11.92
N THR A 82 0.94 14.03 11.23
CA THR A 82 2.26 14.18 10.60
C THR A 82 3.40 14.15 11.63
N LYS A 83 3.14 14.38 12.92
CA LYS A 83 4.13 14.28 14.00
C LYS A 83 4.72 12.88 14.16
N HIS A 84 4.06 11.86 13.63
CA HIS A 84 4.53 10.47 13.65
C HIS A 84 5.38 10.09 12.43
N TRP A 85 5.53 11.00 11.46
CA TRP A 85 6.38 10.77 10.31
C TRP A 85 7.84 11.05 10.65
N PRO A 86 8.79 10.23 10.16
CA PRO A 86 10.21 10.53 10.31
C PRO A 86 10.65 11.75 9.49
N SER A 87 9.98 11.99 8.35
CA SER A 87 10.18 13.18 7.52
C SER A 87 9.27 14.32 8.00
N PRO A 88 9.76 15.58 8.05
CA PRO A 88 8.94 16.72 8.43
C PRO A 88 7.98 17.18 7.32
N ARG A 89 8.12 16.67 6.09
CA ARG A 89 7.40 17.17 4.91
C ARG A 89 6.33 16.22 4.40
N TYR A 90 6.59 14.92 4.43
CA TYR A 90 5.70 13.93 3.84
C TYR A 90 5.78 12.61 4.60
N GLY A 91 4.85 11.70 4.36
CA GLY A 91 4.93 10.35 4.91
C GLY A 91 3.87 9.40 4.38
N ASN A 92 3.82 8.23 5.00
CA ASN A 92 2.90 7.17 4.62
C ASN A 92 1.65 7.22 5.52
N VAL A 93 0.50 6.89 4.92
CA VAL A 93 -0.79 6.75 5.62
C VAL A 93 -1.42 5.42 5.22
N THR A 94 -1.93 4.70 6.20
CA THR A 94 -2.68 3.46 6.02
C THR A 94 -4.11 3.69 6.50
N LEU A 95 -5.09 3.41 5.64
CA LEU A 95 -6.51 3.41 5.97
C LEU A 95 -6.96 1.96 6.14
N ILE A 96 -7.63 1.64 7.24
CA ILE A 96 -8.15 0.29 7.51
C ILE A 96 -9.66 0.40 7.60
N SER A 97 -10.40 -0.38 6.81
CA SER A 97 -11.87 -0.38 6.91
C SER A 97 -12.30 -0.69 8.34
N ASN A 98 -13.25 0.08 8.85
CA ASN A 98 -13.77 -0.10 10.20
C ASN A 98 -14.53 -1.41 10.38
N THR A 99 -14.87 -2.11 9.29
CA THR A 99 -15.44 -3.46 9.25
C THR A 99 -14.39 -4.57 9.42
N VAL A 100 -13.10 -4.23 9.38
CA VAL A 100 -11.99 -5.15 9.59
C VAL A 100 -11.48 -4.97 11.02
N PRO A 101 -11.54 -6.01 11.88
CA PRO A 101 -11.00 -5.91 13.24
C PRO A 101 -9.49 -5.66 13.22
N SER A 102 -9.08 -4.44 13.58
CA SER A 102 -7.68 -4.05 13.73
C SER A 102 -7.21 -4.25 15.18
N VAL A 103 -5.96 -4.69 15.34
CA VAL A 103 -5.40 -5.08 16.64
C VAL A 103 -4.35 -4.08 17.10
N SER A 104 -3.43 -3.74 16.21
CA SER A 104 -2.28 -2.92 16.53
C SER A 104 -1.83 -2.13 15.31
N ALA A 105 -1.13 -1.03 15.57
CA ALA A 105 -0.47 -0.22 14.57
C ALA A 105 0.88 0.24 15.11
N GLN A 106 1.93 0.14 14.29
CA GLN A 106 3.28 0.54 14.64
C GLN A 106 4.02 1.10 13.43
N SER A 107 5.14 1.77 13.68
CA SER A 107 5.99 2.35 12.64
C SER A 107 7.41 1.86 12.85
N LEU A 108 7.96 1.14 11.86
CA LEU A 108 9.37 0.81 11.79
C LEU A 108 10.09 1.96 11.06
N VAL A 109 10.76 2.82 11.81
CA VAL A 109 11.60 3.88 11.23
C VAL A 109 12.92 3.27 10.75
N PHE A 110 13.25 3.46 9.48
CA PHE A 110 14.48 2.92 8.92
C PHE A 110 15.66 3.79 9.32
N GLY A 111 16.49 3.31 10.25
CA GLY A 111 17.63 4.06 10.78
C GLY A 111 18.72 4.38 9.75
N ASN A 112 18.76 3.63 8.63
CA ASN A 112 19.66 3.89 7.51
C ASN A 112 19.10 4.91 6.49
N SER A 113 17.86 5.38 6.67
CA SER A 113 17.21 6.26 5.70
C SER A 113 17.73 7.69 5.74
N ARG A 114 17.84 8.32 4.56
CA ARG A 114 18.16 9.74 4.40
C ARG A 114 16.95 10.60 4.03
N MET A 115 15.87 9.95 3.57
CA MET A 115 14.63 10.58 3.14
C MET A 115 13.51 10.46 4.18
N GLY A 116 13.80 9.95 5.38
CA GLY A 116 12.82 9.78 6.44
C GLY A 116 11.81 8.66 6.13
N ARG A 117 12.28 7.56 5.55
CA ARG A 117 11.49 6.39 5.19
C ARG A 117 11.12 5.55 6.42
N ASN A 118 9.95 4.92 6.38
CA ASN A 118 9.48 3.97 7.38
C ASN A 118 8.57 2.91 6.75
N ALA A 119 8.31 1.83 7.50
CA ALA A 119 7.18 0.95 7.26
C ALA A 119 6.07 1.29 8.27
N VAL A 120 4.87 1.65 7.79
CA VAL A 120 3.66 1.72 8.63
C VAL A 120 3.04 0.34 8.65
N ILE A 121 2.97 -0.28 9.81
CA ILE A 121 2.59 -1.68 9.98
C ILE A 121 1.30 -1.74 10.78
N VAL A 122 0.33 -2.50 10.28
CA VAL A 122 -0.98 -2.69 10.91
C VAL A 122 -1.30 -4.18 11.01
N ASP A 123 -1.91 -4.58 12.11
CA ASP A 123 -2.37 -5.95 12.34
C ASP A 123 -3.88 -5.99 12.22
N VAL A 124 -4.39 -6.89 11.38
CA VAL A 124 -5.82 -7.12 11.18
C VAL A 124 -6.16 -8.59 11.33
N HIS A 125 -7.41 -8.88 11.68
CA HIS A 125 -7.91 -10.25 11.69
C HIS A 125 -8.74 -10.55 10.44
N LEU A 126 -8.51 -11.72 9.86
CA LEU A 126 -9.36 -12.32 8.83
C LEU A 126 -9.81 -13.71 9.30
N LEU A 127 -10.98 -14.16 8.84
CA LEU A 127 -11.40 -15.54 8.99
C LEU A 127 -10.70 -16.39 7.93
N ALA A 128 -10.14 -17.52 8.35
CA ALA A 128 -9.64 -18.51 7.40
C ALA A 128 -10.78 -19.36 6.85
N SER A 129 -10.67 -19.77 5.60
CA SER A 129 -11.69 -20.61 4.94
C SER A 129 -11.94 -21.87 5.76
N GLY A 130 -13.19 -22.07 6.20
CA GLY A 130 -13.58 -23.22 7.02
C GLY A 130 -13.14 -23.18 8.49
N SER A 131 -12.73 -22.01 9.00
CA SER A 131 -12.33 -21.80 10.39
C SER A 131 -13.18 -20.73 11.06
N ASP A 132 -13.64 -21.00 12.28
CA ASP A 132 -14.33 -20.01 13.12
C ASP A 132 -13.34 -19.16 13.95
N THR A 133 -12.04 -19.47 13.89
CA THR A 133 -11.00 -18.75 14.63
C THR A 133 -10.31 -17.73 13.72
N PRO A 134 -10.33 -16.43 14.09
CA PRO A 134 -9.65 -15.41 13.31
C PRO A 134 -8.13 -15.61 13.31
N ALA A 135 -7.51 -15.36 12.17
CA ALA A 135 -6.06 -15.39 11.99
C ALA A 135 -5.52 -13.97 11.79
N LEU A 136 -4.38 -13.68 12.40
CA LEU A 136 -3.74 -12.36 12.32
C LEU A 136 -2.96 -12.24 11.00
N LEU A 137 -3.35 -11.27 10.19
CA LEU A 137 -2.63 -10.80 9.00
C LEU A 137 -1.93 -9.48 9.36
N ARG A 138 -0.62 -9.43 9.14
CA ARG A 138 0.17 -8.20 9.28
C ARG A 138 0.37 -7.55 7.92
N ILE A 139 0.06 -6.26 7.81
CA ILE A 139 0.18 -5.49 6.56
C ILE A 139 1.17 -4.35 6.77
N ALA A 140 2.14 -4.20 5.89
CA ALA A 140 3.13 -3.13 5.92
C ALA A 140 3.01 -2.23 4.68
N ASN A 141 2.91 -0.92 4.91
CA ASN A 141 2.99 0.14 3.92
C ASN A 141 4.39 0.74 3.92
N VAL A 142 5.13 0.54 2.83
CA VAL A 142 6.50 1.04 2.68
C VAL A 142 6.61 2.06 1.57
N HIS A 143 7.56 2.96 1.72
CA HIS A 143 8.17 3.67 0.60
C HIS A 143 9.68 3.55 0.82
N LEU A 144 10.34 2.67 0.05
CA LEU A 144 11.76 2.41 0.22
C LEU A 144 12.63 3.56 -0.31
N GLU A 145 13.91 3.56 0.02
CA GLU A 145 14.80 4.65 -0.36
C GLU A 145 14.89 4.85 -1.88
N SER A 146 14.51 6.05 -2.35
CA SER A 146 14.59 6.44 -3.75
C SER A 146 16.02 6.82 -4.15
N LEU A 147 16.19 7.10 -5.44
CA LEU A 147 17.44 7.55 -6.06
C LEU A 147 18.61 6.54 -5.95
N PRO A 148 19.65 6.66 -6.79
CA PRO A 148 20.77 5.72 -6.78
C PRO A 148 21.46 5.61 -5.43
N GLU A 149 21.49 6.68 -4.64
CA GLU A 149 22.04 6.72 -3.29
C GLU A 149 21.30 5.80 -2.31
N GLY A 150 20.03 5.48 -2.59
CA GLY A 150 19.21 4.57 -1.80
C GLY A 150 19.46 3.08 -2.08
N THR A 151 20.19 2.74 -3.14
CA THR A 151 20.48 1.34 -3.52
C THR A 151 21.06 0.48 -2.39
N PRO A 152 22.04 0.94 -1.58
CA PRO A 152 22.50 0.13 -0.45
C PRO A 152 21.50 0.04 0.71
N MET A 153 20.48 0.91 0.77
CA MET A 153 19.54 0.99 1.90
C MET A 153 18.30 0.11 1.68
N ARG A 154 17.79 0.05 0.44
CA ARG A 154 16.57 -0.70 0.10
C ARG A 154 16.59 -2.17 0.56
N PRO A 155 17.69 -2.94 0.41
CA PRO A 155 17.73 -4.33 0.88
C PRO A 155 17.49 -4.46 2.38
N GLU A 156 18.19 -3.66 3.20
CA GLU A 156 18.04 -3.68 4.66
C GLU A 156 16.64 -3.22 5.10
N GLN A 157 16.09 -2.20 4.43
CA GLN A 157 14.75 -1.68 4.73
C GLN A 157 13.67 -2.74 4.49
N LEU A 158 13.73 -3.45 3.34
CA LEU A 158 12.77 -4.50 3.05
C LEU A 158 13.00 -5.73 3.94
N LEU A 159 14.25 -6.09 4.22
CA LEU A 159 14.58 -7.21 5.10
C LEU A 159 14.03 -6.99 6.52
N SER A 160 14.30 -5.85 7.14
CA SER A 160 13.76 -5.53 8.48
C SER A 160 12.23 -5.49 8.50
N THR A 161 11.60 -5.06 7.41
CA THR A 161 10.14 -5.14 7.27
C THR A 161 9.68 -6.60 7.22
N ALA A 162 10.35 -7.44 6.43
CA ALA A 162 10.02 -8.84 6.26
C ALA A 162 10.20 -9.66 7.56
N GLU A 163 11.16 -9.32 8.39
CA GLU A 163 11.32 -9.90 9.73
C GLU A 163 10.09 -9.65 10.60
N LEU A 164 9.58 -8.40 10.62
CA LEU A 164 8.36 -8.08 11.38
C LEU A 164 7.11 -8.75 10.82
N LEU A 165 7.05 -8.98 9.51
CA LEU A 165 5.95 -9.74 8.88
C LEU A 165 5.89 -11.22 9.31
N ARG A 166 6.99 -11.75 9.87
CA ARG A 166 7.10 -13.15 10.32
C ARG A 166 7.25 -13.29 11.84
N ALA A 167 7.01 -12.21 12.59
CA ALA A 167 7.10 -12.25 14.04
C ALA A 167 6.12 -13.25 14.66
N ASP A 168 6.46 -13.77 15.83
CA ASP A 168 5.62 -14.72 16.57
C ASP A 168 4.19 -14.17 16.76
N GLY A 169 3.20 -15.03 16.54
CA GLY A 169 1.78 -14.68 16.59
C GLY A 169 1.20 -14.08 15.30
N VAL A 170 2.04 -13.74 14.32
CA VAL A 170 1.60 -13.37 12.96
C VAL A 170 1.40 -14.62 12.12
N ARG A 171 0.19 -14.86 11.61
CA ARG A 171 -0.06 -16.02 10.74
C ARG A 171 0.63 -15.88 9.39
N ALA A 172 0.50 -14.70 8.78
CA ALA A 172 1.16 -14.33 7.54
C ALA A 172 1.27 -12.81 7.43
N GLY A 173 2.11 -12.34 6.51
CA GLY A 173 2.29 -10.92 6.30
C GLY A 173 2.34 -10.52 4.82
N VAL A 174 1.94 -9.29 4.56
CA VAL A 174 2.01 -8.62 3.26
C VAL A 174 2.70 -7.28 3.44
N VAL A 175 3.59 -6.93 2.51
CA VAL A 175 4.15 -5.58 2.37
C VAL A 175 3.83 -5.07 0.98
N ALA A 176 3.35 -3.84 0.89
CA ALA A 176 3.10 -3.18 -0.38
C ALA A 176 3.50 -1.71 -0.32
N GLY A 177 3.77 -1.15 -1.50
CA GLY A 177 4.21 0.23 -1.64
C GLY A 177 5.20 0.42 -2.77
N ASP A 178 5.77 1.61 -2.81
CA ASP A 178 6.83 2.00 -3.74
C ASP A 178 8.18 1.44 -3.27
N MET A 179 8.68 0.46 -4.02
CA MET A 179 9.93 -0.24 -3.70
C MET A 179 11.15 0.45 -4.33
N ASN A 180 10.97 1.42 -5.22
CA ASN A 180 12.04 2.10 -5.96
C ASN A 180 13.12 1.15 -6.56
N PRO A 181 12.77 0.06 -7.29
CA PRO A 181 13.73 -0.85 -7.89
C PRO A 181 14.36 -0.23 -9.15
N ILE A 182 15.30 0.68 -8.97
CA ILE A 182 15.92 1.48 -10.03
C ILE A 182 17.31 0.98 -10.44
N ASP A 183 17.88 0.04 -9.69
CA ASP A 183 19.14 -0.64 -9.99
C ASP A 183 18.86 -2.12 -10.32
N PRO A 184 19.57 -2.75 -11.27
CA PRO A 184 19.37 -4.17 -11.58
C PRO A 184 19.49 -5.11 -10.37
N ARG A 185 20.26 -4.73 -9.35
CA ARG A 185 20.38 -5.49 -8.09
C ARG A 185 19.08 -5.50 -7.28
N ASP A 186 18.18 -4.54 -7.49
CA ASP A 186 16.92 -4.47 -6.75
C ASP A 186 15.97 -5.61 -7.11
N ALA A 187 16.16 -6.26 -8.27
CA ALA A 187 15.32 -7.37 -8.72
C ALA A 187 15.35 -8.57 -7.77
N THR A 188 16.46 -8.80 -7.05
CA THR A 188 16.61 -9.94 -6.13
C THR A 188 16.20 -9.63 -4.69
N ILE A 189 16.06 -8.35 -4.33
CA ILE A 189 15.77 -7.89 -2.95
C ILE A 189 14.53 -8.59 -2.35
N PRO A 190 13.38 -8.71 -3.06
CA PRO A 190 12.22 -9.41 -2.50
C PRO A 190 12.53 -10.86 -2.11
N ALA A 191 13.20 -11.61 -2.99
CA ALA A 191 13.53 -13.02 -2.77
C ALA A 191 14.58 -13.18 -1.65
N GLU A 192 15.58 -12.29 -1.60
CA GLU A 192 16.59 -12.25 -0.53
C GLU A 192 15.96 -11.94 0.84
N ALA A 193 14.92 -11.09 0.88
CA ALA A 193 14.11 -10.85 2.07
C ALA A 193 13.13 -12.00 2.39
N GLY A 194 13.14 -13.08 1.59
CA GLY A 194 12.27 -14.25 1.71
C GLY A 194 10.81 -13.98 1.36
N LEU A 195 10.53 -12.92 0.61
CA LEU A 195 9.19 -12.52 0.20
C LEU A 195 8.89 -13.03 -1.20
N THR A 196 7.62 -13.36 -1.44
CA THR A 196 7.09 -13.75 -2.74
C THR A 196 6.31 -12.57 -3.33
N ASP A 197 6.50 -12.28 -4.61
CA ASP A 197 5.72 -11.27 -5.32
C ASP A 197 4.34 -11.82 -5.69
N ALA A 198 3.29 -11.07 -5.39
CA ALA A 198 1.91 -11.43 -5.75
C ALA A 198 1.70 -11.43 -7.28
N TYR A 199 2.47 -10.63 -8.00
CA TYR A 199 2.51 -10.67 -9.45
C TYR A 199 3.44 -11.75 -9.94
N ARG A 200 2.96 -12.56 -10.88
CA ARG A 200 3.65 -13.75 -11.38
C ARG A 200 4.40 -13.53 -12.68
N GLY A 201 4.27 -12.34 -13.29
CA GLY A 201 5.01 -11.95 -14.48
C GLY A 201 6.41 -11.43 -14.15
N GLY A 202 7.18 -11.08 -15.19
CA GLY A 202 8.51 -10.48 -15.04
C GLY A 202 8.44 -9.00 -14.68
N ASP A 203 9.52 -8.47 -14.11
CA ASP A 203 9.66 -7.04 -13.81
C ASP A 203 9.77 -6.16 -15.07
N ASP A 204 10.03 -6.76 -16.23
CA ASP A 204 10.05 -6.15 -17.55
C ASP A 204 8.70 -6.22 -18.28
N ASP A 205 7.67 -6.81 -17.67
CA ASP A 205 6.33 -6.83 -18.23
C ASP A 205 5.67 -5.44 -18.13
N GLU A 206 5.65 -4.73 -19.26
CA GLU A 206 5.06 -3.39 -19.41
C GLU A 206 3.58 -3.32 -18.98
N SER A 207 2.85 -4.45 -19.05
CA SER A 207 1.46 -4.52 -18.60
C SER A 207 1.32 -4.32 -17.08
N ASN A 208 2.42 -4.43 -16.33
CA ASN A 208 2.47 -4.17 -14.91
C ASN A 208 3.48 -3.07 -14.53
N PHE A 209 3.92 -2.23 -15.47
CA PHE A 209 4.62 -1.01 -15.08
C PHE A 209 3.66 -0.09 -14.32
N THR A 210 4.17 0.52 -13.25
CA THR A 210 3.42 1.39 -12.34
C THR A 210 3.90 2.82 -12.40
N TRP A 211 5.04 3.09 -13.04
CA TRP A 211 5.62 4.43 -13.10
C TRP A 211 6.19 4.77 -14.48
N GLY A 212 6.21 6.06 -14.80
CA GLY A 212 6.91 6.62 -15.96
C GLY A 212 6.05 6.89 -17.20
N TYR A 213 4.71 6.82 -17.07
CA TYR A 213 3.76 7.13 -18.14
C TYR A 213 2.95 8.42 -17.93
N GLN A 214 2.77 8.87 -16.68
CA GLN A 214 1.84 9.96 -16.34
C GLN A 214 2.47 11.11 -15.51
N PRO A 215 3.48 11.84 -16.05
CA PRO A 215 3.86 11.90 -17.45
C PRO A 215 5.04 11.01 -17.80
N ARG A 216 5.32 10.88 -19.10
CA ARG A 216 6.60 10.35 -19.57
C ARG A 216 7.74 11.18 -18.98
N SER A 217 8.73 10.51 -18.43
CA SER A 217 9.94 11.14 -17.88
C SER A 217 11.15 10.88 -18.78
N ARG A 218 12.31 11.42 -18.40
CA ARG A 218 13.60 11.10 -19.05
C ARG A 218 14.09 9.68 -18.74
N PHE A 219 13.54 9.05 -17.70
CA PHE A 219 13.86 7.69 -17.30
C PHE A 219 12.87 6.72 -17.94
N PRO A 220 13.30 5.48 -18.27
CA PRO A 220 12.39 4.49 -18.81
C PRO A 220 11.28 4.16 -17.80
N PRO A 221 10.05 3.90 -18.26
CA PRO A 221 9.02 3.36 -17.39
C PRO A 221 9.43 2.03 -16.76
N CYS A 222 8.91 1.76 -15.57
CA CYS A 222 9.19 0.53 -14.85
C CYS A 222 8.09 0.19 -13.84
N ARG A 223 8.22 -0.98 -13.21
CA ARG A 223 7.38 -1.44 -12.11
C ARG A 223 8.03 -1.03 -10.78
N MET A 224 7.65 0.14 -10.26
CA MET A 224 8.15 0.64 -8.97
C MET A 224 7.41 0.05 -7.78
N ASP A 225 6.10 -0.06 -7.92
CA ASP A 225 5.20 -0.47 -6.86
C ASP A 225 5.02 -1.99 -6.90
N LYS A 226 5.08 -2.63 -5.73
CA LYS A 226 4.94 -4.09 -5.61
C LYS A 226 4.02 -4.45 -4.44
N ILE A 227 3.44 -5.65 -4.53
CA ILE A 227 2.76 -6.31 -3.41
C ILE A 227 3.47 -7.63 -3.17
N LEU A 228 4.11 -7.76 -2.01
CA LEU A 228 4.93 -8.90 -1.62
C LEU A 228 4.36 -9.55 -0.36
N HIS A 229 4.52 -10.86 -0.21
CA HIS A 229 3.99 -11.61 0.93
C HIS A 229 4.95 -12.66 1.45
N THR A 230 4.73 -13.15 2.67
CA THR A 230 5.65 -14.09 3.35
C THR A 230 5.66 -15.52 2.78
N GLY A 231 4.95 -15.78 1.69
CA GLY A 231 4.96 -17.10 1.00
C GLY A 231 4.33 -18.26 1.79
N ASN A 232 3.58 -17.98 2.87
CA ASN A 232 2.86 -19.03 3.61
C ASN A 232 1.79 -19.68 2.72
N ALA A 233 1.74 -21.01 2.66
CA ALA A 233 0.76 -21.78 1.88
C ALA A 233 -0.69 -21.45 2.24
N SER A 234 -0.97 -20.99 3.46
CA SER A 234 -2.32 -20.60 3.88
C SER A 234 -2.74 -19.21 3.41
N LEU A 235 -1.84 -18.37 2.88
CA LEU A 235 -2.16 -17.01 2.44
C LEU A 235 -2.31 -16.97 0.92
N GLU A 236 -3.50 -16.61 0.45
CA GLU A 236 -3.77 -16.37 -0.97
C GLU A 236 -3.76 -14.85 -1.22
N VAL A 237 -2.90 -14.41 -2.14
CA VAL A 237 -2.86 -13.04 -2.64
C VAL A 237 -3.08 -13.09 -4.15
N ASP A 238 -4.14 -12.44 -4.62
CA ASP A 238 -4.43 -12.40 -6.06
C ASP A 238 -3.35 -11.59 -6.80
N ALA A 239 -3.21 -11.84 -8.10
CA ALA A 239 -2.35 -11.00 -8.93
C ALA A 239 -2.89 -9.56 -8.91
N PRO A 240 -2.04 -8.55 -8.63
CA PRO A 240 -2.50 -7.17 -8.53
C PRO A 240 -2.92 -6.62 -9.89
N ASN A 241 -3.93 -5.76 -9.90
CA ASN A 241 -4.35 -4.97 -11.05
C ASN A 241 -4.00 -3.51 -10.83
N ARG A 242 -3.77 -2.77 -11.92
CA ARG A 242 -3.49 -1.32 -11.86
C ARG A 242 -4.78 -0.51 -11.74
N ILE A 243 -4.75 0.54 -10.93
CA ILE A 243 -5.79 1.56 -10.81
C ILE A 243 -5.20 2.95 -11.07
N GLY A 244 -6.04 3.97 -11.26
CA GLY A 244 -5.56 5.33 -11.54
C GLY A 244 -4.85 5.51 -12.89
N VAL A 245 -4.95 4.52 -13.79
CA VAL A 245 -4.31 4.58 -15.12
C VAL A 245 -4.94 5.66 -15.96
N GLY A 246 -4.18 6.72 -16.25
CA GLY A 246 -4.69 7.82 -17.05
C GLY A 246 -5.58 8.79 -16.26
N LEU A 247 -5.56 8.72 -14.93
CA LEU A 247 -6.39 9.56 -14.08
C LEU A 247 -5.85 11.00 -14.02
N LYS A 248 -6.71 11.96 -14.37
CA LYS A 248 -6.43 13.39 -14.35
C LYS A 248 -7.46 14.14 -13.52
N MET A 249 -7.00 15.20 -12.88
CA MET A 249 -7.88 16.25 -12.37
C MET A 249 -8.58 16.98 -13.53
N ALA A 250 -9.66 17.69 -13.24
CA ALA A 250 -10.37 18.52 -14.22
C ALA A 250 -9.46 19.56 -14.93
N THR A 251 -8.35 19.96 -14.29
CA THR A 251 -7.34 20.86 -14.84
C THR A 251 -6.44 20.21 -15.90
N GLY A 252 -6.56 18.89 -16.12
CA GLY A 252 -5.73 18.12 -17.02
C GLY A 252 -4.40 17.64 -16.42
N GLN A 253 -4.10 18.02 -15.17
CA GLN A 253 -2.96 17.52 -14.42
C GLN A 253 -3.20 16.06 -13.98
N TRP A 254 -2.18 15.21 -14.06
CA TRP A 254 -2.23 13.85 -13.54
C TRP A 254 -2.41 13.85 -12.01
N VAL A 255 -3.14 12.86 -11.50
CA VAL A 255 -3.39 12.71 -10.06
C VAL A 255 -2.17 12.20 -9.31
N SER A 256 -1.35 11.38 -9.96
CA SER A 256 -0.03 10.93 -9.48
C SER A 256 0.81 10.59 -10.70
N ASP A 257 2.13 10.57 -10.58
CA ASP A 257 3.02 9.99 -11.59
C ASP A 257 3.09 8.45 -11.54
N HIS A 258 2.54 7.86 -10.47
CA HIS A 258 2.32 6.43 -10.30
C HIS A 258 0.89 5.99 -10.64
N TYR A 259 0.76 4.75 -11.12
CA TYR A 259 -0.47 3.98 -11.04
C TYR A 259 -0.58 3.32 -9.67
N GLY A 260 -1.80 3.21 -9.13
CA GLY A 260 -2.04 2.41 -7.94
C GLY A 260 -2.09 0.92 -8.27
N LEU A 261 -1.93 0.07 -7.25
CA LEU A 261 -2.15 -1.37 -7.32
C LEU A 261 -3.31 -1.78 -6.41
N MET A 262 -4.11 -2.74 -6.87
CA MET A 262 -5.19 -3.33 -6.09
C MET A 262 -5.19 -4.86 -6.21
N THR A 263 -5.35 -5.55 -5.07
CA THR A 263 -5.47 -7.01 -5.00
C THR A 263 -6.48 -7.45 -3.94
N THR A 264 -6.79 -8.75 -3.89
CA THR A 264 -7.52 -9.41 -2.80
C THR A 264 -6.55 -10.25 -2.00
N ILE A 265 -6.70 -10.24 -0.68
CA ILE A 265 -5.99 -11.12 0.24
C ILE A 265 -7.03 -11.93 1.02
N LYS A 266 -6.79 -13.23 1.17
CA LYS A 266 -7.59 -14.12 2.02
C LYS A 266 -6.74 -15.27 2.55
N PHE A 267 -7.22 -15.92 3.60
CA PHE A 267 -6.63 -17.17 4.05
C PHE A 267 -7.34 -18.37 3.40
N GLY A 268 -6.55 -19.22 2.75
CA GLY A 268 -7.00 -20.50 2.22
C GLY A 268 -7.38 -21.49 3.32
N ALA A 269 -7.95 -22.63 2.93
CA ALA A 269 -8.14 -23.75 3.85
C ALA A 269 -6.77 -24.34 4.22
N ASN A 270 -6.56 -24.64 5.51
CA ASN A 270 -5.36 -25.38 5.93
C ASN A 270 -5.41 -26.83 5.45
#